data_AF-A0A7L4JG30-F1
#
_entry.id   AF-A0A7L4JG30-F1
#
_cell.length_a   1.000
_cell.length_b   1.000
_cell.length_c   1.000
_cell.angle_alpha   90.00
_cell.angle_beta   90.00
_cell.angle_gamma   90.00
#
_symmetry.space_group_name_H-M   'P 1'
#
loop_
_entity.id
_entity.type
_entity.pdbx_description
1 polymer ?
#
loop_
_entity_poly.entity_id
_entity_poly.type
_entity_poly.pdbx_seq_one_letter_code
_entity_poly.pdbx_strand_id
1 'polypeptide(L)'
;GAGEHCYYQGRIRGQPRSFAALSSCQGLRGVFSDGRATYLIEPQAGAEHGQVSGGTATGLPEHPKAALWVCLCPGDSHGDTGTQEGSGAPAGCRCRLSRGFPLQVRRAQHTVHSETKYIELAVVNDHQLFLQLRKSVVLTSNFAKSVVNLADMIYKEQLNTRIVLVAMETWAAEDRIRMGQDSLETLNEFVKYRREGLAEHSDTVHLFSGRTFQSSRSGTAFVGGICSPARAGGVNELGLCPGQYEPRGVSCREAVNECDIPETCTGDSSQCPPNLHKLDGYFCENEQGRCYGGRCKTRDRQCNALWGRSSAERFCYEKLNVEGTERGNCGREGLGWLQCNKQDVLCGFLLCANISGSPRLGELSGEIATTTFYHQNRYVDCRGGHVQLVDGSDLSYVEDGTPCGPGMLCLDRKCLPASAFNFSSCPGSWDGKICFDHGVCSNEGKCICRAEWTGKDCSVYDPIPEPKPTGETERYKGPSGTNIIIGSIAGAVLVAAIVLGGTGWGFK
;
A
#
# COMPACT_ATOMS: atom_id res chain seq x y z
N GLY A 1 19.44 17.80 -26.16
CA GLY A 1 18.65 19.04 -25.99
C GLY A 1 18.19 19.10 -24.56
N ALA A 2 18.42 20.22 -23.88
CA ALA A 2 18.18 20.40 -22.45
C ALA A 2 16.73 20.03 -22.08
N GLY A 3 16.55 18.95 -21.32
CA GLY A 3 15.25 18.59 -20.77
C GLY A 3 14.87 19.63 -19.73
N GLU A 4 13.69 20.21 -19.86
CA GLU A 4 13.17 21.18 -18.88
C GLU A 4 13.18 20.55 -17.49
N HIS A 5 14.03 21.08 -16.60
CA HIS A 5 14.03 20.73 -15.19
C HIS A 5 12.76 21.27 -14.55
N CYS A 6 11.68 20.50 -14.61
CA CYS A 6 10.37 20.90 -14.09
C CYS A 6 10.00 20.20 -12.78
N TYR A 7 10.93 19.45 -12.16
CA TYR A 7 10.77 18.83 -10.83
C TYR A 7 11.69 19.52 -9.83
N TYR A 8 11.11 19.92 -8.70
CA TYR A 8 11.77 20.74 -7.70
C TYR A 8 11.58 20.16 -6.31
N GLN A 9 12.57 20.40 -5.46
CA GLN A 9 12.59 20.01 -4.06
C GLN A 9 13.07 21.20 -3.23
N GLY A 10 12.46 21.44 -2.07
CA GLY A 10 12.83 22.57 -1.23
C GLY A 10 12.17 22.55 0.15
N ARG A 11 12.23 23.70 0.82
CA ARG A 11 11.57 23.96 2.10
C ARG A 11 10.75 25.24 2.00
N ILE A 12 9.69 25.34 2.79
CA ILE A 12 8.89 26.55 2.95
C ILE A 12 9.75 27.60 3.65
N ARG A 13 9.76 28.81 3.07
CA ARG A 13 10.55 29.94 3.59
C ARG A 13 10.14 30.23 5.04
N GLY A 14 11.14 30.32 5.93
CA GLY A 14 10.93 30.59 7.35
C GLY A 14 10.55 29.38 8.20
N GLN A 15 10.40 28.20 7.59
CA GLN A 15 9.95 26.99 8.30
C GLN A 15 10.96 25.84 8.11
N PRO A 16 11.98 25.72 8.97
CA PRO A 16 13.10 24.81 8.72
C PRO A 16 12.73 23.32 8.79
N ARG A 17 11.60 22.96 9.41
CA ARG A 17 11.07 21.59 9.49
C ARG A 17 10.10 21.23 8.34
N SER A 18 9.89 22.14 7.40
CA SER A 18 9.04 21.91 6.23
C SER A 18 9.79 21.24 5.10
N PHE A 19 9.05 20.64 4.17
CA PHE A 19 9.58 20.16 2.90
C PHE A 19 8.57 20.40 1.78
N ALA A 20 9.04 20.46 0.54
CA ALA A 20 8.20 20.55 -0.66
C ALA A 20 8.83 19.76 -1.80
N ALA A 21 8.04 18.95 -2.50
CA ALA A 21 8.40 18.23 -3.72
C ALA A 21 7.36 18.55 -4.80
N LEU A 22 7.72 19.41 -5.75
CA LEU A 22 6.80 20.02 -6.71
C LEU A 22 7.20 19.71 -8.16
N SER A 23 6.23 19.71 -9.06
CA SER A 23 6.37 19.57 -10.50
C SER A 23 5.64 20.72 -11.18
N SER A 24 6.30 21.41 -12.11
CA SER A 24 5.70 22.44 -12.97
C SER A 24 5.46 21.96 -14.41
N CYS A 25 5.69 20.68 -14.70
CA CYS A 25 5.73 20.17 -16.08
C CYS A 25 4.38 20.30 -16.83
N GLN A 26 3.26 20.26 -16.11
CA GLN A 26 1.90 20.34 -16.66
C GLN A 26 1.00 21.04 -15.64
N GLY A 27 1.32 22.30 -15.35
CA GLY A 27 0.78 23.01 -14.20
C GLY A 27 1.52 22.65 -12.91
N LEU A 28 1.30 23.45 -11.86
CA LEU A 28 1.91 23.22 -10.56
C LEU A 28 1.19 22.06 -9.86
N ARG A 29 1.94 21.01 -9.54
CA ARG A 29 1.46 19.84 -8.78
C ARG A 29 2.52 19.36 -7.83
N GLY A 30 2.15 18.56 -6.83
CA GLY A 30 3.11 17.93 -5.91
C GLY A 30 2.69 18.09 -4.46
N VAL A 31 3.62 17.88 -3.54
CA VAL A 31 3.30 17.80 -2.10
C VAL A 31 4.20 18.76 -1.33
N PHE A 32 3.66 19.38 -0.29
CA PHE A 32 4.46 20.08 0.71
C PHE A 32 3.95 19.81 2.12
N SER A 33 4.84 19.86 3.10
CA SER A 33 4.48 19.81 4.52
C SER A 33 5.05 21.03 5.23
N ASP A 34 4.24 21.65 6.08
CA ASP A 34 4.65 22.75 6.97
C ASP A 34 5.32 22.25 8.26
N GLY A 35 5.44 20.93 8.43
CA GLY A 35 5.94 20.25 9.62
C GLY A 35 4.84 19.83 10.62
N ARG A 36 3.57 20.14 10.34
CA ARG A 36 2.39 19.70 11.09
C ARG A 36 1.43 18.88 10.24
N ALA A 37 1.19 19.31 9.02
CA ALA A 37 0.32 18.62 8.07
C ALA A 37 1.04 18.50 6.72
N THR A 38 0.57 17.57 5.89
CA THR A 38 1.03 17.39 4.52
C THR A 38 -0.11 17.75 3.57
N TYR A 39 0.22 18.55 2.57
CA TYR A 39 -0.72 19.15 1.62
C TYR A 39 -0.37 18.70 0.20
N LEU A 40 -1.40 18.39 -0.58
CA LEU A 40 -1.29 18.07 -2.00
C LEU A 40 -1.67 19.31 -2.84
N ILE A 41 -0.91 19.58 -3.90
CA ILE A 41 -1.17 20.60 -4.91
C ILE A 41 -1.55 19.89 -6.20
N GLU A 42 -2.70 20.25 -6.75
CA GLU A 42 -3.18 19.80 -8.05
C GLU A 42 -3.63 20.99 -8.90
N PRO A 43 -3.41 20.96 -10.23
CA PRO A 43 -3.86 22.01 -11.12
C PRO A 43 -5.39 21.96 -11.28
N GLN A 44 -6.04 23.13 -11.26
CA GLN A 44 -7.50 23.25 -11.45
C GLN A 44 -7.83 23.27 -12.96
N ALA A 45 -8.89 22.56 -13.37
CA ALA A 45 -9.32 22.54 -14.78
C ALA A 45 -9.92 23.90 -15.19
N GLY A 46 -9.40 24.49 -16.28
CA GLY A 46 -9.96 25.69 -16.91
C GLY A 46 -9.18 27.00 -16.73
N ALA A 47 -8.05 27.00 -16.02
CA ALA A 47 -7.18 28.18 -15.97
C ALA A 47 -6.26 28.22 -17.20
N GLU A 48 -6.58 29.08 -18.17
CA GLU A 48 -5.64 29.47 -19.22
C GLU A 48 -4.39 30.12 -18.60
N HIS A 49 -3.25 29.99 -19.30
CA HIS A 49 -1.96 30.53 -18.88
C HIS A 49 -2.07 32.02 -18.53
N GLY A 50 -1.98 32.35 -17.24
CA GLY A 50 -1.84 33.74 -16.76
C GLY A 50 -2.69 34.17 -15.57
N GLN A 51 -3.66 33.36 -15.11
CA GLN A 51 -4.40 33.67 -13.88
C GLN A 51 -3.90 32.86 -12.69
N VAL A 52 -3.23 33.55 -11.76
CA VAL A 52 -2.90 33.01 -10.43
C VAL A 52 -4.18 33.00 -9.60
N SER A 53 -5.00 31.97 -9.77
CA SER A 53 -6.07 31.63 -8.84
C SER A 53 -5.59 30.47 -7.97
N GLY A 54 -5.61 30.66 -6.65
CA GLY A 54 -4.94 29.82 -5.67
C GLY A 54 -5.31 28.34 -5.79
N GLY A 55 -4.29 27.49 -5.83
CA GLY A 55 -4.48 26.04 -5.74
C GLY A 55 -5.18 25.67 -4.43
N THR A 56 -6.15 24.78 -4.50
CA THR A 56 -6.77 24.16 -3.33
C THR A 56 -5.77 23.20 -2.70
N ALA A 57 -5.32 23.52 -1.48
CA ALA A 57 -4.50 22.62 -0.68
C ALA A 57 -5.42 21.78 0.22
N THR A 58 -5.55 20.49 -0.10
CA THR A 58 -6.27 19.52 0.73
C THR A 58 -5.31 18.86 1.72
N GLY A 59 -5.74 18.75 2.98
CA GLY A 59 -4.94 18.18 4.06
C GLY A 59 -5.11 16.66 4.14
N LEU A 60 -4.01 15.92 4.10
CA LEU A 60 -4.00 14.47 4.29
C LEU A 60 -3.93 14.12 5.80
N PRO A 61 -4.67 13.12 6.30
CA PRO A 61 -4.50 12.63 7.67
C PRO A 61 -3.10 12.01 7.87
N GLU A 62 -2.40 12.37 8.96
CA GLU A 62 -1.10 11.76 9.33
C GLU A 62 -1.26 10.28 9.75
N HIS A 63 -0.32 9.42 9.33
CA HIS A 63 0.04 8.20 10.06
C HIS A 63 1.02 8.55 11.20
N PRO A 64 0.99 7.83 12.34
CA PRO A 64 1.90 8.11 13.46
C PRO A 64 3.37 7.95 13.05
N LYS A 65 4.20 8.90 13.48
CA LYS A 65 5.65 8.87 13.33
C LYS A 65 6.22 7.72 14.16
N ALA A 66 6.62 6.62 13.54
CA ALA A 66 7.38 5.57 14.22
C ALA A 66 8.74 6.13 14.66
N ALA A 67 8.96 6.21 15.97
CA ALA A 67 10.29 6.48 16.52
C ALA A 67 11.07 5.16 16.56
N LEU A 68 12.26 5.13 15.98
CA LEU A 68 13.15 3.97 16.03
C LEU A 68 13.79 3.87 17.42
N TRP A 69 13.48 2.83 18.19
CA TRP A 69 14.10 2.55 19.49
C TRP A 69 15.14 1.44 19.33
N VAL A 70 16.33 1.61 19.90
CA VAL A 70 17.35 0.56 20.00
C VAL A 70 17.41 0.13 21.48
N CYS A 71 17.06 -1.13 21.74
CA CYS A 71 17.11 -1.72 23.07
C CYS A 71 18.23 -2.76 23.12
N LEU A 72 19.09 -2.69 24.15
CA LEU A 72 20.11 -3.69 24.45
C LEU A 72 19.69 -4.44 25.71
N CYS A 73 19.53 -5.75 25.60
CA CYS A 73 19.31 -6.66 26.73
C CYS A 73 20.58 -7.53 26.88
N PRO A 74 21.24 -7.59 28.05
CA PRO A 74 22.36 -8.49 28.27
C PRO A 74 21.83 -9.89 28.55
N GLY A 75 21.94 -10.82 27.60
CA GLY A 75 21.50 -12.21 27.87
C GLY A 75 21.52 -13.22 26.73
N ASP A 76 21.26 -12.88 25.47
CA ASP A 76 21.05 -13.90 24.43
C ASP A 76 22.00 -13.76 23.24
N SER A 77 22.77 -14.81 23.01
CA SER A 77 23.54 -15.04 21.80
C SER A 77 22.65 -15.62 20.70
N HIS A 78 21.75 -14.81 20.15
CA HIS A 78 21.19 -14.91 18.80
C HIS A 78 20.57 -13.55 18.44
N GLY A 79 21.04 -12.95 17.34
CA GLY A 79 20.63 -11.61 16.93
C GLY A 79 19.26 -11.61 16.27
N ASP A 80 18.21 -11.36 17.06
CA ASP A 80 16.89 -10.98 16.57
C ASP A 80 16.71 -9.46 16.70
N THR A 81 16.62 -8.77 15.56
CA THR A 81 16.15 -7.38 15.49
C THR A 81 14.64 -7.37 15.30
N GLY A 82 13.89 -7.46 16.40
CA GLY A 82 12.45 -7.25 16.40
C GLY A 82 12.08 -5.77 16.55
N THR A 83 11.20 -5.27 15.68
CA THR A 83 10.48 -4.00 15.86
C THR A 83 9.22 -4.26 16.68
N GLN A 84 9.11 -3.70 17.88
CA GLN A 84 7.87 -3.69 18.66
C GLN A 84 7.25 -2.30 18.70
N GLU A 85 5.99 -2.20 18.29
CA GLU A 85 5.09 -1.10 18.64
C GLU A 85 4.40 -1.44 19.97
N GLY A 86 4.74 -0.72 21.04
CA GLY A 86 4.12 -0.93 22.35
C GLY A 86 4.62 0.04 23.41
N SER A 87 3.69 0.66 24.13
CA SER A 87 3.96 1.53 25.27
C SER A 87 4.26 0.69 26.52
N GLY A 88 5.49 0.21 26.66
CA GLY A 88 5.97 -0.42 27.89
C GLY A 88 7.26 -1.23 27.68
N ALA A 89 8.35 -0.82 28.31
CA ALA A 89 9.62 -1.57 28.28
C ALA A 89 9.53 -2.84 29.16
N PRO A 90 10.09 -3.99 28.74
CA PRO A 90 10.25 -5.15 29.62
C PRO A 90 11.16 -4.80 30.80
N ALA A 91 10.81 -5.28 32.00
CA ALA A 91 11.65 -5.10 33.18
C ALA A 91 13.00 -5.81 32.98
N GLY A 92 14.08 -5.01 32.84
CA GLY A 92 15.45 -5.53 32.70
C GLY A 92 16.22 -5.08 31.45
N CYS A 93 15.57 -4.48 30.44
CA CYS A 93 16.25 -3.99 29.22
C CYS A 93 16.59 -2.49 29.28
N ARG A 94 17.77 -2.10 28.77
CA ARG A 94 18.16 -0.70 28.61
C ARG A 94 17.79 -0.22 27.20
N CYS A 95 16.71 0.57 27.10
CA CYS A 95 16.34 1.27 25.88
C CYS A 95 16.84 2.73 25.94
N ARG A 96 17.48 3.22 24.86
CA ARG A 96 17.88 4.64 24.75
C ARG A 96 17.18 5.31 23.57
N LEU A 97 16.65 6.51 23.82
CA LEU A 97 16.31 7.46 22.77
C LEU A 97 17.61 8.01 22.18
N SER A 98 17.79 7.97 20.86
CA SER A 98 18.96 8.55 20.21
C SER A 98 18.96 10.07 20.39
N ARG A 99 19.66 10.56 21.42
CA ARG A 99 19.98 11.98 21.61
C ARG A 99 21.48 12.15 21.50
N GLY A 100 21.90 12.97 20.54
CA GLY A 100 23.29 13.26 20.25
C GLY A 100 24.04 13.79 21.47
N PHE A 101 25.20 13.21 21.75
CA PHE A 101 26.18 13.74 22.71
C PHE A 101 27.01 14.85 22.04
N PRO A 102 27.45 15.89 22.78
CA PRO A 102 28.25 16.97 22.22
C PRO A 102 29.67 16.49 21.92
N LEU A 103 30.12 16.72 20.68
CA LEU A 103 31.44 16.33 20.18
C LEU A 103 32.54 17.25 20.72
N GLN A 104 33.49 16.67 21.45
CA GLN A 104 34.88 17.11 21.36
C GLN A 104 35.38 16.80 19.95
N VAL A 105 36.00 17.80 19.32
CA VAL A 105 36.51 17.76 17.95
C VAL A 105 37.63 16.71 17.83
N ARG A 106 37.26 15.49 17.44
CA ARG A 106 38.14 14.53 16.78
C ARG A 106 37.74 14.46 15.31
N ARG A 107 38.72 14.55 14.41
CA ARG A 107 38.54 14.37 12.95
C ARG A 107 37.62 13.17 12.69
N ALA A 108 36.47 13.42 12.08
CA ALA A 108 35.51 12.38 11.75
C ALA A 108 36.16 11.36 10.80
N GLN A 109 36.21 10.10 11.21
CA GLN A 109 36.47 9.02 10.28
C GLN A 109 35.24 8.90 9.38
N HIS A 110 35.44 9.04 8.06
CA HIS A 110 34.42 8.70 7.07
C HIS A 110 34.01 7.25 7.27
N THR A 111 32.76 7.03 7.68
CA THR A 111 32.15 5.70 7.71
C THR A 111 31.13 5.62 6.58
N VAL A 112 30.87 4.42 6.06
CA VAL A 112 29.87 4.17 4.98
C VAL A 112 28.46 4.69 5.34
N HIS A 113 28.20 5.01 6.61
CA HIS A 113 26.96 5.61 7.11
C HIS A 113 26.93 7.14 7.07
N SER A 114 28.09 7.80 7.00
CA SER A 114 28.19 9.28 6.92
C SER A 114 28.07 9.82 5.50
N GLU A 115 28.20 8.95 4.50
CA GLU A 115 28.12 9.31 3.09
C GLU A 115 26.68 9.32 2.59
N THR A 116 26.38 10.23 1.66
CA THR A 116 25.11 10.23 0.95
C THR A 116 25.06 9.03 0.03
N LYS A 117 24.02 8.22 0.19
CA LYS A 117 23.80 7.04 -0.66
C LYS A 117 22.97 7.41 -1.88
N TYR A 118 23.14 6.70 -2.98
CA TYR A 118 22.35 6.86 -4.19
C TYR A 118 21.73 5.52 -4.53
N ILE A 119 20.44 5.52 -4.85
CA ILE A 119 19.69 4.37 -5.32
C ILE A 119 19.34 4.63 -6.78
N GLU A 120 19.94 3.87 -7.68
CA GLU A 120 19.60 3.85 -9.10
C GLU A 120 18.30 3.05 -9.29
N LEU A 121 17.20 3.76 -9.49
CA LEU A 121 15.87 3.20 -9.64
C LEU A 121 15.47 3.13 -11.11
N ALA A 122 15.00 1.97 -11.55
CA ALA A 122 14.21 1.85 -12.77
C ALA A 122 12.72 1.65 -12.43
N VAL A 123 11.84 2.26 -13.21
CA VAL A 123 10.38 2.13 -13.02
C VAL A 123 9.74 1.53 -14.26
N VAL A 124 8.87 0.55 -14.06
CA VAL A 124 8.04 -0.03 -15.11
C VAL A 124 6.59 0.28 -14.80
N ASN A 125 5.86 0.87 -15.74
CA ASN A 125 4.43 1.14 -15.60
C ASN A 125 3.63 0.07 -16.34
N ASP A 126 2.70 -0.59 -15.65
CA ASP A 126 1.89 -1.66 -16.22
C ASP A 126 0.85 -1.14 -17.23
N HIS A 127 0.19 -2.07 -17.93
CA HIS A 127 -0.81 -1.72 -18.92
C HIS A 127 -2.04 -1.07 -18.27
N GLN A 128 -2.43 -1.52 -17.07
CA GLN A 128 -3.60 -0.98 -16.37
C GLN A 128 -3.41 0.50 -16.01
N LEU A 129 -2.24 0.88 -15.51
CA LEU A 129 -1.90 2.27 -15.19
C LEU A 129 -1.87 3.14 -16.46
N PHE A 130 -1.38 2.59 -17.57
CA PHE A 130 -1.44 3.26 -18.87
C PHE A 130 -2.89 3.52 -19.32
N LEU A 131 -3.78 2.55 -19.15
CA LEU A 131 -5.21 2.70 -19.45
C LEU A 131 -5.87 3.78 -18.58
N GLN A 132 -5.57 3.80 -17.28
CA GLN A 132 -6.08 4.80 -16.33
C GLN A 132 -5.60 6.22 -16.67
N LEU A 133 -4.36 6.37 -17.15
CA LEU A 133 -3.77 7.66 -17.52
C LEU A 133 -4.00 8.03 -18.99
N ARG A 134 -5.27 7.91 -19.42
CA ARG A 134 -5.77 8.32 -20.74
C ARG A 134 -4.99 7.72 -21.91
N LYS A 135 -4.43 6.51 -21.75
CA LYS A 135 -3.63 5.82 -22.78
C LYS A 135 -2.48 6.67 -23.31
N SER A 136 -1.84 7.47 -22.44
CA SER A 136 -0.75 8.36 -22.82
C SER A 136 0.53 8.03 -22.06
N VAL A 137 1.53 7.55 -22.80
CA VAL A 137 2.86 7.24 -22.26
C VAL A 137 3.48 8.45 -21.56
N VAL A 138 3.24 9.65 -22.09
CA VAL A 138 3.75 10.90 -21.52
C VAL A 138 3.09 11.18 -20.16
N LEU A 139 1.77 11.03 -20.04
CA LEU A 139 1.07 11.24 -18.78
C LEU A 139 1.47 10.20 -17.74
N THR A 140 1.53 8.92 -18.13
CA THR A 140 2.00 7.82 -17.28
C THR A 140 3.41 8.05 -16.76
N SER A 141 4.34 8.40 -17.65
CA SER A 141 5.73 8.67 -17.27
C SER A 141 5.86 9.88 -16.35
N ASN A 142 5.11 10.95 -16.62
CA ASN A 142 5.15 12.17 -15.81
C ASN A 142 4.53 11.97 -14.42
N PHE A 143 3.50 11.14 -14.32
CA PHE A 143 2.93 10.71 -13.05
C PHE A 143 3.95 9.91 -12.24
N ALA A 144 4.55 8.88 -12.82
CA ALA A 144 5.57 8.06 -12.16
C ALA A 144 6.78 8.89 -11.69
N LYS A 145 7.27 9.83 -12.50
CA LYS A 145 8.32 10.79 -12.08
C LYS A 145 7.91 11.64 -10.88
N SER A 146 6.64 12.02 -10.78
CA SER A 146 6.12 12.80 -9.64
C SER A 146 6.14 11.96 -8.36
N VAL A 147 5.76 10.67 -8.46
CA VAL A 147 5.85 9.70 -7.34
C VAL A 147 7.31 9.52 -6.91
N VAL A 148 8.24 9.33 -7.85
CA VAL A 148 9.67 9.19 -7.55
C VAL A 148 10.25 10.46 -6.92
N ASN A 149 9.87 11.65 -7.40
CA ASN A 149 10.31 12.91 -6.82
C ASN A 149 9.86 13.07 -5.36
N LEU A 150 8.65 12.60 -5.03
CA LEU A 150 8.16 12.59 -3.65
C LEU A 150 8.95 11.59 -2.79
N ALA A 151 9.18 10.39 -3.29
CA ALA A 151 9.95 9.37 -2.58
C ALA A 151 11.40 9.81 -2.31
N ASP A 152 12.07 10.42 -3.30
CA ASP A 152 13.42 10.96 -3.15
C ASP A 152 13.49 12.01 -2.03
N MET A 153 12.49 12.88 -1.92
CA MET A 153 12.42 13.85 -0.82
C MET A 153 12.39 13.16 0.55
N ILE A 154 11.57 12.11 0.71
CA ILE A 154 11.46 11.37 1.97
C ILE A 154 12.80 10.69 2.32
N TYR A 155 13.41 10.02 1.34
CA TYR A 155 14.69 9.32 1.54
C TYR A 155 15.84 10.28 1.84
N LYS A 156 15.84 11.44 1.20
CA LYS A 156 16.84 12.48 1.44
C LYS A 156 16.79 12.99 2.88
N GLU A 157 15.58 13.33 3.36
CA GLU A 157 15.42 13.95 4.68
C GLU A 157 15.54 12.94 5.83
N GLN A 158 15.14 11.67 5.64
CA GLN A 158 15.14 10.67 6.70
C GLN A 158 16.37 9.76 6.71
N LEU A 159 16.96 9.47 5.55
CA LEU A 159 17.95 8.40 5.39
C LEU A 159 19.27 8.87 4.75
N ASN A 160 19.46 10.18 4.52
CA ASN A 160 20.60 10.72 3.78
C ASN A 160 20.88 9.95 2.47
N THR A 161 19.81 9.59 1.77
CA THR A 161 19.84 8.75 0.57
C THR A 161 19.07 9.45 -0.55
N ARG A 162 19.59 9.41 -1.78
CA ARG A 162 18.94 9.96 -2.96
C ARG A 162 18.42 8.85 -3.85
N ILE A 163 17.20 9.01 -4.36
CA ILE A 163 16.64 8.12 -5.38
C ILE A 163 16.83 8.79 -6.74
N VAL A 164 17.54 8.11 -7.63
CA VAL A 164 17.85 8.59 -8.98
C VAL A 164 17.13 7.70 -9.98
N LEU A 165 16.17 8.25 -10.71
CA LEU A 165 15.49 7.53 -11.78
C LEU A 165 16.43 7.40 -12.99
N VAL A 166 16.94 6.21 -13.24
CA VAL A 166 17.88 5.93 -14.34
C VAL A 166 17.18 5.43 -15.61
N ALA A 167 16.06 4.72 -15.46
CA ALA A 167 15.30 4.17 -16.58
C ALA A 167 13.80 4.16 -16.29
N MET A 168 12.99 4.24 -17.35
CA MET A 168 11.55 4.13 -17.25
C MET A 168 10.97 3.43 -18.48
N GLU A 169 10.09 2.45 -18.24
CA GLU A 169 9.32 1.75 -19.28
C GLU A 169 7.82 1.88 -19.02
N THR A 170 7.00 1.83 -20.08
CA THR A 170 5.53 1.76 -19.98
C THR A 170 5.00 0.69 -20.92
N TRP A 171 4.25 -0.26 -20.39
CA TRP A 171 3.65 -1.36 -21.15
C TRP A 171 2.36 -0.93 -21.88
N ALA A 172 2.52 -0.12 -22.93
CA ALA A 172 1.40 0.48 -23.65
C ALA A 172 0.56 -0.52 -24.47
N ALA A 173 1.13 -1.65 -24.89
CA ALA A 173 0.43 -2.67 -25.68
C ALA A 173 -0.29 -3.70 -24.81
N GLU A 174 0.45 -4.37 -23.92
CA GLU A 174 -0.03 -5.40 -23.00
C GLU A 174 1.00 -5.63 -21.89
N ASP A 175 0.58 -6.27 -20.79
CA ASP A 175 1.47 -6.65 -19.69
C ASP A 175 2.49 -7.71 -20.16
N ARG A 176 3.77 -7.51 -19.81
CA ARG A 176 4.86 -8.45 -20.17
C ARG A 176 5.02 -9.61 -19.22
N ILE A 177 4.32 -9.58 -18.09
CA ILE A 177 4.33 -10.62 -17.06
C ILE A 177 2.92 -11.09 -16.79
N ARG A 178 2.80 -12.28 -16.19
CA ARG A 178 1.52 -12.76 -15.67
C ARG A 178 1.23 -12.02 -14.36
N MET A 179 0.21 -11.17 -14.38
CA MET A 179 -0.25 -10.45 -13.20
C MET A 179 -1.12 -11.37 -12.32
N GLY A 180 -0.68 -11.63 -11.09
CA GLY A 180 -1.40 -12.43 -10.10
C GLY A 180 -2.36 -11.58 -9.25
N GLN A 181 -3.22 -12.24 -8.46
CA GLN A 181 -4.04 -11.54 -7.45
C GLN A 181 -3.21 -11.21 -6.20
N ASP A 182 -2.20 -12.03 -5.87
CA ASP A 182 -1.24 -11.72 -4.82
C ASP A 182 -0.09 -10.87 -5.39
N SER A 183 0.20 -9.77 -4.69
CA SER A 183 1.36 -8.92 -4.95
C SER A 183 2.69 -9.68 -4.89
N LEU A 184 2.82 -10.71 -4.05
CA LEU A 184 4.05 -11.51 -3.92
C LEU A 184 4.26 -12.42 -5.15
N GLU A 185 3.19 -13.01 -5.67
CA GLU A 185 3.23 -13.78 -6.93
C GLU A 185 3.67 -12.87 -8.08
N THR A 186 3.08 -11.68 -8.17
CA THR A 186 3.43 -10.68 -9.19
C THR A 186 4.89 -10.21 -9.04
N LEU A 187 5.37 -10.02 -7.81
CA LEU A 187 6.77 -9.66 -7.54
C LEU A 187 7.73 -10.75 -8.03
N ASN A 188 7.42 -12.02 -7.79
CA ASN A 188 8.23 -13.14 -8.24
C ASN A 188 8.35 -13.18 -9.77
N GLU A 189 7.25 -12.99 -10.49
CA GLU A 189 7.25 -12.92 -11.96
C GLU A 189 7.97 -11.65 -12.47
N PHE A 190 7.81 -10.53 -11.78
CA PHE A 190 8.44 -9.27 -12.16
C PHE A 190 9.97 -9.28 -12.04
N VAL A 191 10.50 -9.90 -10.99
CA VAL A 191 11.96 -10.01 -10.81
C VAL A 191 12.57 -10.99 -11.83
N LYS A 192 11.80 -11.99 -12.30
CA LYS A 192 12.20 -12.81 -13.46
C LYS A 192 12.27 -11.96 -14.73
N TYR A 193 11.25 -11.14 -15.00
CA TYR A 193 11.25 -10.20 -16.14
C TYR A 193 12.46 -9.26 -16.11
N ARG A 194 12.81 -8.69 -14.95
CA ARG A 194 14.01 -7.83 -14.83
C ARG A 194 15.27 -8.52 -15.35
N ARG A 195 15.46 -9.80 -15.02
CA ARG A 195 16.67 -10.56 -15.40
C ARG A 195 16.78 -10.77 -16.91
N GLU A 196 15.66 -10.86 -17.60
CA GLU A 196 15.58 -11.32 -18.99
C GLU A 196 15.20 -10.21 -19.98
N GLY A 197 14.46 -9.20 -19.54
CA GLY A 197 13.80 -8.22 -20.40
C GLY A 197 14.27 -6.77 -20.24
N LEU A 198 14.91 -6.39 -19.12
CA LEU A 198 15.36 -5.01 -18.89
C LEU A 198 16.85 -4.85 -19.22
N ALA A 199 17.17 -4.06 -20.24
CA ALA A 199 18.55 -3.85 -20.70
C ALA A 199 19.37 -2.88 -19.83
N GLU A 200 18.71 -1.96 -19.14
CA GLU A 200 19.35 -0.91 -18.34
C GLU A 200 19.76 -1.42 -16.96
N HIS A 201 20.99 -1.11 -16.54
CA HIS A 201 21.47 -1.43 -15.20
C HIS A 201 20.84 -0.51 -14.15
N SER A 202 20.34 -1.08 -13.06
CA SER A 202 19.81 -0.34 -11.92
C SER A 202 19.98 -1.13 -10.61
N ASP A 203 20.07 -0.41 -9.48
CA ASP A 203 20.15 -1.00 -8.14
C ASP A 203 18.87 -1.75 -7.76
N THR A 204 17.73 -1.22 -8.18
CA THR A 204 16.40 -1.82 -7.98
C THR A 204 15.43 -1.44 -9.11
N VAL A 205 14.39 -2.25 -9.31
CA VAL A 205 13.33 -2.00 -10.30
C VAL A 205 11.97 -2.07 -9.62
N HIS A 206 11.13 -1.06 -9.79
CA HIS A 206 9.79 -1.05 -9.21
C HIS A 206 8.71 -1.04 -10.30
N LEU A 207 7.75 -1.97 -10.18
CA LEU A 207 6.53 -2.00 -10.98
C LEU A 207 5.50 -1.07 -10.35
N PHE A 208 4.98 -0.15 -11.14
CA PHE A 208 3.84 0.71 -10.82
C PHE A 208 2.62 0.17 -11.56
N SER A 209 1.66 -0.34 -10.78
CA SER A 209 0.49 -1.05 -11.25
C SER A 209 -0.77 -0.26 -10.97
N GLY A 210 -1.63 -0.10 -11.97
CA GLY A 210 -2.98 0.45 -11.80
C GLY A 210 -3.98 -0.57 -11.24
N ARG A 211 -3.56 -1.83 -11.08
CA ARG A 211 -4.37 -2.92 -10.50
C ARG A 211 -4.28 -2.93 -8.99
N THR A 212 -5.30 -3.52 -8.37
CA THR A 212 -5.42 -3.67 -6.93
C THR A 212 -5.08 -5.10 -6.53
N PHE A 213 -4.22 -5.28 -5.53
CA PHE A 213 -3.78 -6.60 -5.09
C PHE A 213 -4.53 -7.08 -3.84
N GLN A 214 -4.62 -8.40 -3.66
CA GLN A 214 -5.14 -9.03 -2.44
C GLN A 214 -4.12 -8.96 -1.29
N SER A 215 -3.72 -7.75 -0.92
CA SER A 215 -2.78 -7.47 0.14
C SER A 215 -3.31 -6.35 1.02
N SER A 216 -3.04 -6.42 2.32
CA SER A 216 -3.22 -5.29 3.24
C SER A 216 -2.25 -4.14 2.97
N ARG A 217 -1.28 -4.35 2.09
CA ARG A 217 -0.25 -3.37 1.73
C ARG A 217 -0.37 -3.01 0.26
N SER A 218 -0.33 -1.71 -0.04
CA SER A 218 -0.29 -1.19 -1.41
C SER A 218 1.02 -1.48 -2.16
N GLY A 219 1.95 -2.24 -1.57
CA GLY A 219 3.15 -2.66 -2.25
C GLY A 219 3.92 -3.75 -1.52
N THR A 220 4.72 -4.49 -2.28
CA THR A 220 5.49 -5.65 -1.81
C THR A 220 6.87 -5.63 -2.46
N ALA A 221 7.91 -5.84 -1.65
CA ALA A 221 9.30 -5.92 -2.08
C ALA A 221 10.06 -6.90 -1.18
N PHE A 222 11.16 -7.46 -1.68
CA PHE A 222 12.03 -8.32 -0.87
C PHE A 222 12.83 -7.50 0.14
N VAL A 223 12.84 -7.94 1.40
CA VAL A 223 13.68 -7.34 2.44
C VAL A 223 15.16 -7.54 2.10
N GLY A 224 15.95 -6.45 2.15
CA GLY A 224 17.37 -6.49 1.81
C GLY A 224 17.65 -6.82 0.34
N GLY A 225 16.67 -6.62 -0.54
CA GLY A 225 16.78 -7.00 -1.96
C GLY A 225 17.68 -6.11 -2.81
N ILE A 226 18.01 -4.89 -2.38
CA ILE A 226 18.75 -3.90 -3.18
C ILE A 226 20.11 -4.46 -3.69
N CYS A 227 20.49 -4.11 -4.91
CA CYS A 227 21.68 -4.59 -5.62
C CYS A 227 21.69 -6.10 -5.98
N SER A 228 20.71 -6.90 -5.53
CA SER A 228 20.58 -8.32 -5.90
C SER A 228 19.86 -8.47 -7.25
N PRO A 229 20.44 -9.13 -8.26
CA PRO A 229 19.74 -9.38 -9.54
C PRO A 229 18.42 -10.14 -9.36
N ALA A 230 18.40 -11.11 -8.44
CA ALA A 230 17.25 -11.99 -8.20
C ALA A 230 16.26 -11.48 -7.13
N ARG A 231 16.53 -10.32 -6.50
CA ARG A 231 15.69 -9.80 -5.40
C ARG A 231 15.46 -8.29 -5.41
N ALA A 232 16.21 -7.50 -6.18
CA ALA A 232 16.05 -6.06 -6.21
C ALA A 232 14.86 -5.67 -7.09
N GLY A 233 13.67 -5.81 -6.53
CA GLY A 233 12.48 -5.20 -7.09
C GLY A 233 11.33 -5.11 -6.11
N GLY A 234 10.34 -4.32 -6.52
CA GLY A 234 9.10 -4.11 -5.77
C GLY A 234 7.91 -3.95 -6.71
N VAL A 235 6.72 -4.29 -6.23
CA VAL A 235 5.46 -4.05 -6.92
C VAL A 235 4.64 -3.08 -6.09
N ASN A 236 4.08 -2.06 -6.71
CA ASN A 236 3.39 -0.96 -6.04
C ASN A 236 2.07 -0.71 -6.78
N GLU A 237 0.98 -0.73 -6.03
CA GLU A 237 -0.36 -0.35 -6.47
C GLU A 237 -0.52 1.16 -6.41
N LEU A 238 -1.01 1.77 -7.50
CA LEU A 238 -1.28 3.20 -7.60
C LEU A 238 -2.76 3.39 -7.93
N GLY A 239 -3.58 3.65 -6.90
CA GLY A 239 -5.01 3.94 -7.04
C GLY A 239 -5.24 5.37 -7.54
N LEU A 240 -5.92 5.51 -8.68
CA LEU A 240 -6.29 6.79 -9.28
C LEU A 240 -7.82 6.93 -9.36
N CYS A 241 -8.33 8.11 -9.04
CA CYS A 241 -9.73 8.44 -9.28
C CYS A 241 -9.95 8.69 -10.79
N PRO A 242 -11.02 8.13 -11.40
CA PRO A 242 -11.25 8.23 -12.84
C PRO A 242 -11.78 9.63 -13.23
N GLY A 243 -10.95 10.66 -13.16
CA GLY A 243 -11.35 12.04 -13.46
C GLY A 243 -10.56 13.06 -12.64
N GLN A 244 -10.68 14.34 -13.01
CA GLN A 244 -10.13 15.44 -12.22
C GLN A 244 -11.29 15.98 -11.38
N TYR A 245 -11.40 15.51 -10.13
CA TYR A 245 -12.50 15.77 -9.18
C TYR A 245 -13.81 15.07 -9.54
N GLU A 246 -13.90 13.78 -9.22
CA GLU A 246 -15.16 13.02 -9.27
C GLU A 246 -16.12 13.46 -8.14
N PRO A 247 -17.45 13.25 -8.26
CA PRO A 247 -18.33 13.41 -7.13
C PRO A 247 -17.88 12.51 -5.97
N ARG A 248 -18.02 13.03 -4.74
CA ARG A 248 -17.76 12.24 -3.54
C ARG A 248 -18.57 10.94 -3.60
N GLY A 249 -17.91 9.82 -3.34
CA GLY A 249 -18.57 8.50 -3.30
C GLY A 249 -18.37 7.62 -4.53
N VAL A 250 -17.70 8.10 -5.59
CA VAL A 250 -17.29 7.24 -6.72
C VAL A 250 -16.23 6.25 -6.26
N SER A 251 -16.46 4.95 -6.44
CA SER A 251 -15.48 3.90 -6.12
C SER A 251 -14.25 4.03 -7.01
N CYS A 252 -13.06 4.18 -6.41
CA CYS A 252 -11.78 4.15 -7.11
C CYS A 252 -11.02 2.83 -6.92
N ARG A 253 -11.34 2.10 -5.84
CA ARG A 253 -10.85 0.75 -5.61
C ARG A 253 -11.96 -0.12 -5.05
N GLU A 254 -12.26 -1.19 -5.77
CA GLU A 254 -13.18 -2.22 -5.32
C GLU A 254 -12.52 -3.13 -4.27
N ALA A 255 -13.34 -3.64 -3.34
CA ALA A 255 -12.88 -4.60 -2.35
C ALA A 255 -12.48 -5.91 -3.03
N VAL A 256 -11.24 -6.35 -2.81
CA VAL A 256 -10.70 -7.56 -3.44
C VAL A 256 -11.13 -8.85 -2.75
N ASN A 257 -11.56 -8.74 -1.49
CA ASN A 257 -12.10 -9.83 -0.70
C ASN A 257 -13.01 -9.28 0.42
N GLU A 258 -13.70 -10.17 1.12
CA GLU A 258 -14.64 -9.83 2.21
C GLU A 258 -13.99 -9.23 3.47
N CYS A 259 -12.66 -9.27 3.61
CA CYS A 259 -11.89 -8.60 4.65
C CYS A 259 -11.34 -7.25 4.21
N ASP A 260 -11.54 -6.86 2.95
CA ASP A 260 -11.09 -5.61 2.38
C ASP A 260 -12.20 -4.55 2.44
N ILE A 261 -11.83 -3.26 2.42
CA ILE A 261 -12.77 -2.14 2.42
C ILE A 261 -12.65 -1.43 1.06
N PRO A 262 -13.75 -1.19 0.33
CA PRO A 262 -13.67 -0.43 -0.92
C PRO A 262 -13.41 1.06 -0.63
N GLU A 263 -12.54 1.68 -1.42
CA GLU A 263 -12.25 3.11 -1.33
C GLU A 263 -13.02 3.91 -2.36
N THR A 264 -13.54 5.04 -1.89
CA THR A 264 -14.27 6.00 -2.70
C THR A 264 -13.51 7.31 -2.77
N CYS A 265 -13.54 7.94 -3.94
CA CYS A 265 -13.02 9.27 -4.15
C CYS A 265 -13.71 10.26 -3.21
N THR A 266 -12.90 11.05 -2.52
CA THR A 266 -13.37 12.11 -1.61
C THR A 266 -13.97 13.30 -2.37
N GLY A 267 -13.65 13.41 -3.66
CA GLY A 267 -14.09 14.46 -4.57
C GLY A 267 -13.27 15.75 -4.53
N ASP A 268 -12.31 15.82 -3.61
CA ASP A 268 -11.35 16.92 -3.46
C ASP A 268 -9.90 16.49 -3.78
N SER A 269 -9.70 15.25 -4.27
CA SER A 269 -8.42 14.70 -4.69
C SER A 269 -8.56 13.85 -5.97
N SER A 270 -7.53 13.85 -6.82
CA SER A 270 -7.41 12.91 -7.94
C SER A 270 -6.82 11.54 -7.56
N GLN A 271 -6.33 11.40 -6.32
CA GLN A 271 -5.78 10.16 -5.79
C GLN A 271 -6.86 9.38 -5.04
N CYS A 272 -6.84 8.05 -5.20
CA CYS A 272 -7.66 7.20 -4.36
C CYS A 272 -7.12 7.25 -2.92
N PRO A 273 -8.00 7.25 -1.88
CA PRO A 273 -7.56 7.16 -0.50
C PRO A 273 -6.63 5.96 -0.25
N PRO A 274 -5.81 5.98 0.82
CA PRO A 274 -4.98 4.84 1.19
C PRO A 274 -5.81 3.56 1.29
N ASN A 275 -5.25 2.44 0.81
CA ASN A 275 -5.86 1.12 0.92
C ASN A 275 -6.03 0.75 2.40
N LEU A 276 -7.28 0.58 2.82
CA LEU A 276 -7.65 0.14 4.16
C LEU A 276 -8.35 -1.20 4.09
N HIS A 277 -8.17 -2.00 5.12
CA HIS A 277 -8.88 -3.27 5.26
C HIS A 277 -9.60 -3.33 6.60
N LYS A 278 -10.53 -4.29 6.72
CA LYS A 278 -11.24 -4.53 7.98
C LYS A 278 -10.22 -4.85 9.08
N LEU A 279 -10.51 -4.35 10.27
CA LEU A 279 -9.74 -4.67 11.46
C LEU A 279 -9.62 -6.19 11.65
N ASP A 280 -8.51 -6.63 12.23
CA ASP A 280 -8.31 -8.03 12.54
C ASP A 280 -9.37 -8.54 13.54
N GLY A 281 -9.83 -9.77 13.30
CA GLY A 281 -10.87 -10.42 14.11
C GLY A 281 -12.28 -10.37 13.50
N TYR A 282 -12.52 -9.61 12.43
CA TYR A 282 -13.77 -9.71 11.67
C TYR A 282 -13.98 -11.14 11.14
N PHE A 283 -15.23 -11.61 11.12
CA PHE A 283 -15.58 -12.90 10.54
C PHE A 283 -15.56 -12.84 9.00
N CYS A 284 -15.19 -13.95 8.39
CA CYS A 284 -15.25 -14.13 6.94
C CYS A 284 -15.61 -15.59 6.60
N GLU A 285 -16.00 -15.85 5.35
CA GLU A 285 -16.36 -17.17 4.83
C GLU A 285 -17.49 -17.85 5.63
N ASN A 286 -18.60 -17.13 5.85
CA ASN A 286 -19.73 -17.59 6.66
C ASN A 286 -19.28 -18.03 8.07
N GLU A 287 -18.48 -17.19 8.72
CA GLU A 287 -17.94 -17.38 10.07
C GLU A 287 -16.91 -18.50 10.26
N GLN A 288 -16.52 -19.20 9.19
CA GLN A 288 -15.48 -20.24 9.23
C GLN A 288 -14.06 -19.66 9.35
N GLY A 289 -13.88 -18.42 8.90
CA GLY A 289 -12.59 -17.72 8.91
C GLY A 289 -12.57 -16.47 9.78
N ARG A 290 -11.39 -15.86 9.83
CA ARG A 290 -11.17 -14.53 10.39
C ARG A 290 -10.32 -13.67 9.48
N CYS A 291 -10.66 -12.39 9.42
CA CYS A 291 -9.80 -11.38 8.82
C CYS A 291 -8.58 -11.18 9.70
N TYR A 292 -7.40 -11.34 9.12
CA TYR A 292 -6.13 -11.08 9.77
C TYR A 292 -5.14 -10.54 8.72
N GLY A 293 -4.66 -9.33 8.92
CA GLY A 293 -3.81 -8.62 7.96
C GLY A 293 -4.49 -8.42 6.60
N GLY A 294 -5.80 -8.12 6.59
CA GLY A 294 -6.58 -7.85 5.37
C GLY A 294 -6.90 -9.08 4.51
N ARG A 295 -6.59 -10.29 5.00
CA ARG A 295 -6.91 -11.55 4.33
C ARG A 295 -7.80 -12.40 5.22
N CYS A 296 -8.71 -13.15 4.59
CA CYS A 296 -9.49 -14.16 5.31
C CYS A 296 -8.64 -15.42 5.52
N LYS A 297 -8.36 -15.74 6.78
CA LYS A 297 -7.54 -16.88 7.19
C LYS A 297 -8.40 -18.10 7.47
N THR A 298 -8.20 -19.16 6.69
CA THR A 298 -8.74 -20.51 6.94
C THR A 298 -7.69 -21.55 6.52
N ARG A 299 -7.67 -22.71 7.18
CA ARG A 299 -6.81 -23.84 6.76
C ARG A 299 -7.13 -24.28 5.33
N ASP A 300 -8.41 -24.24 4.95
CA ASP A 300 -8.85 -24.59 3.60
C ASP A 300 -8.30 -23.62 2.54
N ARG A 301 -8.35 -22.31 2.77
CA ARG A 301 -7.75 -21.33 1.84
C ARG A 301 -6.24 -21.50 1.75
N GLN A 302 -5.58 -21.76 2.88
CA GLN A 302 -4.13 -21.98 2.89
C GLN A 302 -3.75 -23.22 2.07
N CYS A 303 -4.42 -24.36 2.28
CA CYS A 303 -4.21 -25.56 1.47
C CYS A 303 -4.57 -25.35 -0.01
N ASN A 304 -5.61 -24.57 -0.31
CA ASN A 304 -6.03 -24.31 -1.68
C ASN A 304 -5.02 -23.40 -2.43
N ALA A 305 -4.46 -22.41 -1.73
CA ALA A 305 -3.40 -21.56 -2.25
C ALA A 305 -2.12 -22.37 -2.54
N LEU A 306 -1.70 -23.19 -1.59
CA LEU A 306 -0.47 -23.99 -1.71
C LEU A 306 -0.58 -25.16 -2.69
N TRP A 307 -1.69 -25.90 -2.67
CA TRP A 307 -1.81 -27.19 -3.33
C TRP A 307 -3.02 -27.31 -4.28
N GLY A 308 -3.94 -26.33 -4.28
CA GLY A 308 -5.22 -26.44 -5.00
C GLY A 308 -6.15 -27.51 -4.40
N ARG A 309 -6.01 -27.76 -3.09
CA ARG A 309 -6.75 -28.78 -2.33
C ARG A 309 -7.34 -28.20 -1.04
N SER A 310 -8.32 -28.86 -0.45
CA SER A 310 -8.89 -28.48 0.84
C SER A 310 -7.98 -28.88 2.01
N SER A 311 -8.26 -28.34 3.19
CA SER A 311 -7.66 -28.80 4.45
C SER A 311 -8.00 -30.27 4.68
N ALA A 312 -7.09 -30.97 5.33
CA ALA A 312 -7.37 -32.27 5.91
C ALA A 312 -8.38 -32.14 7.06
N GLU A 313 -8.98 -33.27 7.41
CA GLU A 313 -9.94 -33.34 8.52
C GLU A 313 -9.27 -33.07 9.87
N ARG A 314 -10.04 -32.52 10.81
CA ARG A 314 -9.59 -32.22 12.17
C ARG A 314 -8.89 -33.42 12.85
N PHE A 315 -9.37 -34.63 12.59
CA PHE A 315 -8.77 -35.87 13.10
C PHE A 315 -7.28 -36.02 12.72
N CYS A 316 -6.88 -35.61 11.52
CA CYS A 316 -5.49 -35.68 11.06
C CYS A 316 -4.56 -34.84 11.94
N TYR A 317 -4.99 -33.61 12.25
CA TYR A 317 -4.27 -32.69 13.12
C TYR A 317 -4.17 -33.25 14.55
N GLU A 318 -5.28 -33.75 15.10
CA GLU A 318 -5.33 -34.30 16.45
C GLU A 318 -4.47 -35.57 16.63
N LYS A 319 -4.16 -36.28 15.54
CA LYS A 319 -3.29 -37.46 15.57
C LYS A 319 -1.83 -37.14 15.27
N LEU A 320 -1.54 -36.44 14.18
CA LEU A 320 -0.16 -36.26 13.74
C LEU A 320 0.56 -35.15 14.52
N ASN A 321 -0.11 -34.04 14.81
CA ASN A 321 0.58 -32.89 15.41
C ASN A 321 1.01 -33.12 16.87
N VAL A 322 0.32 -34.03 17.57
CA VAL A 322 0.72 -34.45 18.93
C VAL A 322 1.92 -35.40 18.95
N GLU A 323 2.27 -36.03 17.82
CA GLU A 323 3.40 -36.96 17.76
C GLU A 323 4.75 -36.23 17.82
N GLY A 324 4.83 -35.01 17.26
CA GLY A 324 6.07 -34.24 17.19
C GLY A 324 7.09 -34.93 16.29
N THR A 325 6.69 -35.20 15.05
CA THR A 325 7.53 -35.82 14.02
C THR A 325 7.58 -34.93 12.78
N GLU A 326 8.37 -35.30 11.78
CA GLU A 326 8.41 -34.59 10.49
C GLU A 326 7.05 -34.52 9.77
N ARG A 327 6.12 -35.42 10.13
CA ARG A 327 4.78 -35.56 9.53
C ARG A 327 3.70 -34.78 10.28
N GLY A 328 4.01 -34.28 11.47
CA GLY A 328 3.10 -33.49 12.31
C GLY A 328 3.79 -33.01 13.58
N ASN A 329 3.84 -31.70 13.78
CA ASN A 329 4.58 -31.06 14.88
C ASN A 329 4.13 -29.59 15.06
N CYS A 330 4.61 -28.95 16.13
CA CYS A 330 4.44 -27.53 16.42
C CYS A 330 5.75 -26.74 16.27
N GLY A 331 6.54 -27.06 15.24
CA GLY A 331 7.82 -26.41 14.98
C GLY A 331 9.01 -27.28 15.30
N ARG A 332 10.19 -26.64 15.33
CA ARG A 332 11.47 -27.27 15.64
C ARG A 332 12.11 -26.58 16.84
N GLU A 333 12.79 -27.37 17.66
CA GLU A 333 13.68 -26.90 18.71
C GLU A 333 15.04 -27.59 18.53
N GLY A 334 16.04 -26.84 18.07
CA GLY A 334 17.31 -27.40 17.63
C GLY A 334 17.13 -28.39 16.48
N LEU A 335 17.55 -29.64 16.69
CA LEU A 335 17.39 -30.74 15.72
C LEU A 335 16.09 -31.53 15.89
N GLY A 336 15.35 -31.30 16.99
CA GLY A 336 14.14 -32.03 17.34
C GLY A 336 12.87 -31.36 16.83
N TRP A 337 11.83 -32.16 16.62
CA TRP A 337 10.48 -31.70 16.33
C TRP A 337 9.70 -31.50 17.62
N LEU A 338 8.97 -30.39 17.71
CA LEU A 338 8.16 -30.08 18.88
C LEU A 338 6.80 -30.79 18.81
N GLN A 339 6.42 -31.48 19.88
CA GLN A 339 5.08 -32.03 20.04
C GLN A 339 4.09 -30.89 20.31
N CYS A 340 2.95 -30.90 19.62
CA CYS A 340 1.88 -29.95 19.94
C CYS A 340 1.15 -30.36 21.21
N ASN A 341 0.77 -29.36 22.03
CA ASN A 341 -0.25 -29.59 23.04
C ASN A 341 -1.59 -29.89 22.38
N LYS A 342 -2.48 -30.60 23.08
CA LYS A 342 -3.82 -30.94 22.58
C LYS A 342 -4.65 -29.72 22.15
N GLN A 343 -4.44 -28.56 22.77
CA GLN A 343 -5.13 -27.31 22.43
C GLN A 343 -4.56 -26.66 21.16
N ASP A 344 -3.28 -26.89 20.87
CA ASP A 344 -2.52 -26.23 19.82
C ASP A 344 -2.47 -27.04 18.51
N VAL A 345 -3.02 -28.26 18.49
CA VAL A 345 -2.94 -29.19 17.35
C VAL A 345 -3.42 -28.60 16.03
N LEU A 346 -4.35 -27.63 16.06
CA LEU A 346 -4.87 -26.94 14.88
C LEU A 346 -4.04 -25.73 14.41
N CYS A 347 -2.98 -25.40 15.13
CA CYS A 347 -2.03 -24.33 14.82
C CYS A 347 -0.62 -24.85 14.49
N GLY A 348 -0.44 -26.17 14.51
CA GLY A 348 0.82 -26.82 14.16
C GLY A 348 1.01 -26.98 12.65
N PHE A 349 1.65 -28.09 12.27
CA PHE A 349 1.92 -28.45 10.89
C PHE A 349 0.62 -28.52 10.07
N LEU A 350 0.64 -27.91 8.87
CA LEU A 350 -0.50 -27.83 7.97
C LEU A 350 -0.72 -29.17 7.26
N LEU A 351 -1.96 -29.66 7.31
CA LEU A 351 -2.36 -30.92 6.68
C LEU A 351 -3.46 -30.66 5.65
N CYS A 352 -3.27 -31.16 4.44
CA CYS A 352 -4.15 -30.94 3.29
C CYS A 352 -4.65 -32.28 2.71
N ALA A 353 -5.86 -32.28 2.16
CA ALA A 353 -6.47 -33.48 1.61
C ALA A 353 -5.96 -33.78 0.19
N ASN A 354 -5.64 -35.05 -0.10
CA ASN A 354 -5.33 -35.52 -1.46
C ASN A 354 -4.25 -34.70 -2.21
N ILE A 355 -3.21 -34.26 -1.51
CA ILE A 355 -2.08 -33.58 -2.12
C ILE A 355 -1.12 -34.58 -2.78
N SER A 356 -0.53 -34.17 -3.91
CA SER A 356 0.49 -34.88 -4.67
C SER A 356 1.26 -33.88 -5.55
N GLY A 357 2.50 -34.23 -5.93
CA GLY A 357 3.32 -33.41 -6.83
C GLY A 357 3.94 -32.18 -6.14
N SER A 358 4.29 -31.17 -6.94
CA SER A 358 4.89 -29.91 -6.47
C SER A 358 3.82 -28.90 -6.04
N PRO A 359 4.09 -28.08 -5.01
CA PRO A 359 3.17 -27.01 -4.61
C PRO A 359 3.06 -25.95 -5.73
N ARG A 360 1.94 -25.24 -5.74
CA ARG A 360 1.69 -24.09 -6.64
C ARG A 360 2.51 -22.87 -6.25
N LEU A 361 2.81 -22.75 -4.95
CA LEU A 361 3.55 -21.64 -4.36
C LEU A 361 4.67 -22.19 -3.48
N GLY A 362 5.88 -21.63 -3.63
CA GLY A 362 7.07 -22.06 -2.89
C GLY A 362 7.72 -23.32 -3.47
N GLU A 363 8.79 -23.77 -2.81
CA GLU A 363 9.53 -24.98 -3.13
C GLU A 363 9.31 -26.03 -2.04
N LEU A 364 9.10 -27.29 -2.47
CA LEU A 364 8.95 -28.42 -1.57
C LEU A 364 10.33 -28.87 -1.08
N SER A 365 10.53 -28.83 0.24
CA SER A 365 11.70 -29.37 0.91
C SER A 365 11.43 -30.81 1.35
N GLY A 366 12.09 -31.77 0.70
CA GLY A 366 11.91 -33.20 0.95
C GLY A 366 10.71 -33.80 0.22
N GLU A 367 10.03 -34.75 0.87
CA GLU A 367 8.88 -35.46 0.31
C GLU A 367 7.57 -35.10 1.04
N ILE A 368 6.43 -35.38 0.39
CA ILE A 368 5.11 -35.23 1.02
C ILE A 368 4.94 -36.31 2.09
N ALA A 369 4.86 -35.90 3.34
CA ALA A 369 4.50 -36.77 4.46
C ALA A 369 3.08 -37.30 4.26
N THR A 370 2.92 -38.62 4.20
CA THR A 370 1.62 -39.30 4.01
C THR A 370 1.42 -40.34 5.10
N THR A 371 0.28 -40.29 5.79
CA THR A 371 -0.10 -41.30 6.79
C THR A 371 -1.59 -41.62 6.65
N THR A 372 -1.93 -42.91 6.58
CA THR A 372 -3.31 -43.37 6.43
C THR A 372 -3.81 -43.96 7.75
N PHE A 373 -5.02 -43.55 8.16
CA PHE A 373 -5.67 -44.05 9.37
C PHE A 373 -7.05 -44.64 9.05
N TYR A 374 -7.49 -45.61 9.85
CA TYR A 374 -8.88 -46.07 9.81
C TYR A 374 -9.71 -45.30 10.84
N HIS A 375 -10.65 -44.46 10.37
CA HIS A 375 -11.48 -43.61 11.22
C HIS A 375 -12.92 -43.55 10.68
N GLN A 376 -13.92 -43.67 11.56
CA GLN A 376 -15.35 -43.64 11.19
C GLN A 376 -15.72 -44.59 10.03
N ASN A 377 -15.21 -45.82 10.08
CA ASN A 377 -15.46 -46.86 9.07
C ASN A 377 -14.97 -46.51 7.65
N ARG A 378 -13.98 -45.61 7.52
CA ARG A 378 -13.28 -45.30 6.28
C ARG A 378 -11.78 -45.09 6.51
N TYR A 379 -10.99 -45.22 5.46
CA TYR A 379 -9.59 -44.83 5.46
C TYR A 379 -9.47 -43.32 5.21
N VAL A 380 -8.69 -42.63 6.03
CA VAL A 380 -8.42 -41.19 5.94
C VAL A 380 -6.93 -41.00 5.73
N ASP A 381 -6.58 -40.37 4.60
CA ASP A 381 -5.21 -40.03 4.25
C ASP A 381 -4.87 -38.62 4.76
N CYS A 382 -3.98 -38.55 5.74
CA CYS A 382 -3.45 -37.32 6.28
C CYS A 382 -2.12 -37.01 5.58
N ARG A 383 -2.05 -35.88 4.88
CA ARG A 383 -0.89 -35.50 4.07
C ARG A 383 -0.43 -34.07 4.37
N GLY A 384 0.87 -33.83 4.34
CA GLY A 384 1.46 -32.50 4.48
C GLY A 384 2.85 -32.45 3.85
N GLY A 385 3.36 -31.25 3.57
CA GLY A 385 4.68 -31.07 2.95
C GLY A 385 5.35 -29.82 3.50
N HIS A 386 6.68 -29.86 3.62
CA HIS A 386 7.45 -28.70 4.06
C HIS A 386 7.69 -27.77 2.87
N VAL A 387 7.03 -26.62 2.86
CA VAL A 387 7.08 -25.67 1.73
C VAL A 387 7.75 -24.39 2.19
N GLN A 388 8.79 -23.96 1.47
CA GLN A 388 9.51 -22.72 1.73
C GLN A 388 9.42 -21.78 0.54
N LEU A 389 9.28 -20.49 0.82
CA LEU A 389 9.41 -19.44 -0.18
C LEU A 389 10.89 -19.13 -0.43
N VAL A 390 11.16 -18.46 -1.55
CA VAL A 390 12.51 -18.04 -1.96
C VAL A 390 13.16 -17.08 -0.93
N ASP A 391 12.34 -16.36 -0.17
CA ASP A 391 12.79 -15.47 0.90
C ASP A 391 13.08 -16.21 2.23
N GLY A 392 12.89 -17.53 2.27
CA GLY A 392 13.06 -18.37 3.45
C GLY A 392 11.81 -18.44 4.34
N SER A 393 10.71 -17.81 3.97
CA SER A 393 9.45 -17.88 4.73
C SER A 393 8.85 -19.28 4.66
N ASP A 394 8.42 -19.80 5.81
CA ASP A 394 7.93 -21.16 5.97
C ASP A 394 6.40 -21.22 5.85
N LEU A 395 5.90 -21.90 4.82
CA LEU A 395 4.47 -22.09 4.55
C LEU A 395 3.96 -23.45 5.02
N SER A 396 4.78 -24.21 5.76
CA SER A 396 4.48 -25.56 6.22
C SER A 396 3.53 -25.63 7.43
N TYR A 397 3.31 -24.49 8.09
CA TYR A 397 2.53 -24.38 9.32
C TYR A 397 1.25 -23.58 9.10
N VAL A 398 0.25 -23.82 9.94
CA VAL A 398 -0.99 -23.05 9.92
C VAL A 398 -0.69 -21.57 10.18
N GLU A 399 -1.18 -20.69 9.30
CA GLU A 399 -0.93 -19.25 9.39
C GLU A 399 -1.55 -18.60 10.63
N ASP A 400 -0.90 -17.55 11.13
CA ASP A 400 -1.43 -16.73 12.22
C ASP A 400 -2.76 -16.06 11.83
N GLY A 401 -3.64 -15.91 12.83
CA GLY A 401 -5.01 -15.44 12.66
C GLY A 401 -6.00 -16.54 12.24
N THR A 402 -5.54 -17.76 11.95
CA THR A 402 -6.43 -18.86 11.55
C THR A 402 -7.26 -19.38 12.74
N PRO A 403 -8.59 -19.59 12.59
CA PRO A 403 -9.42 -20.12 13.67
C PRO A 403 -9.05 -21.54 14.10
N CYS A 404 -8.79 -21.73 15.40
CA CYS A 404 -8.49 -23.03 16.02
C CYS A 404 -9.57 -23.51 17.00
N GLY A 405 -10.54 -22.65 17.32
CA GLY A 405 -11.72 -22.99 18.12
C GLY A 405 -12.68 -21.82 18.27
N PRO A 406 -13.78 -21.97 19.03
CA PRO A 406 -14.74 -20.91 19.27
C PRO A 406 -14.08 -19.69 19.93
N GLY A 407 -13.97 -18.58 19.20
CA GLY A 407 -13.29 -17.37 19.68
C GLY A 407 -11.79 -17.52 19.90
N MET A 408 -11.13 -18.52 19.28
CA MET A 408 -9.69 -18.77 19.40
C MET A 408 -9.01 -18.80 18.03
N LEU A 409 -7.79 -18.26 17.97
CA LEU A 409 -6.99 -18.06 16.77
C LEU A 409 -5.56 -18.54 16.98
N CYS A 410 -4.90 -18.92 15.89
CA CYS A 410 -3.50 -19.29 15.90
C CYS A 410 -2.59 -18.06 15.98
N LEU A 411 -1.61 -18.09 16.88
CA LEU A 411 -0.49 -17.16 16.92
C LEU A 411 0.75 -17.91 17.38
N ASP A 412 1.84 -17.81 16.63
CA ASP A 412 3.11 -18.47 16.94
C ASP A 412 2.92 -19.97 17.24
N ARG A 413 2.10 -20.63 16.41
CA ARG A 413 1.75 -22.07 16.51
C ARG A 413 0.98 -22.46 17.77
N LYS A 414 0.41 -21.50 18.50
CA LYS A 414 -0.45 -21.73 19.68
C LYS A 414 -1.88 -21.30 19.40
N CYS A 415 -2.83 -22.01 20.00
CA CYS A 415 -4.24 -21.66 19.93
C CYS A 415 -4.60 -20.75 21.11
N LEU A 416 -4.74 -19.45 20.84
CA LEU A 416 -4.97 -18.44 21.86
C LEU A 416 -6.38 -17.83 21.70
N PRO A 417 -7.01 -17.37 22.80
CA PRO A 417 -8.27 -16.64 22.70
C PRO A 417 -8.08 -15.35 21.89
N ALA A 418 -9.12 -14.92 21.17
CA ALA A 418 -9.07 -13.69 20.37
C ALA A 418 -8.72 -12.44 21.20
N SER A 419 -8.99 -12.45 22.51
CA SER A 419 -8.59 -11.38 23.44
C SER A 419 -7.09 -11.32 23.72
N ALA A 420 -6.33 -12.38 23.45
CA ALA A 420 -4.87 -12.37 23.53
C ALA A 420 -4.22 -11.58 22.38
N PHE A 421 -4.99 -11.33 21.31
CA PHE A 421 -4.58 -10.46 20.23
C PHE A 421 -4.97 -9.04 20.65
N ASN A 422 -3.98 -8.16 20.74
CA ASN A 422 -4.18 -6.76 21.10
C ASN A 422 -4.83 -5.99 19.93
N PHE A 423 -6.01 -6.41 19.49
CA PHE A 423 -6.73 -5.76 18.41
C PHE A 423 -7.08 -4.33 18.81
N SER A 424 -6.78 -3.38 17.93
CA SER A 424 -7.25 -2.00 18.05
C SER A 424 -8.78 -1.97 18.17
N SER A 425 -9.35 -0.94 18.77
CA SER A 425 -10.80 -0.75 18.83
C SER A 425 -11.22 0.52 18.10
N CYS A 426 -12.37 0.47 17.45
CA CYS A 426 -13.03 1.65 16.90
C CYS A 426 -13.99 2.27 17.92
N PRO A 427 -14.30 3.57 17.80
CA PRO A 427 -15.34 4.19 18.58
C PRO A 427 -16.68 3.48 18.34
N GLY A 428 -17.48 3.39 19.40
CA GLY A 428 -18.74 2.67 19.40
C GLY A 428 -19.81 3.40 20.20
N SER A 429 -21.04 2.94 19.98
CA SER A 429 -22.23 3.37 20.73
C SER A 429 -22.24 2.77 22.14
N TRP A 430 -23.07 3.31 23.01
CA TRP A 430 -23.18 2.95 24.43
C TRP A 430 -23.75 1.53 24.61
N ASP A 431 -24.34 0.97 23.55
CA ASP A 431 -24.88 -0.39 23.45
C ASP A 431 -23.87 -1.42 22.89
N GLY A 432 -22.60 -1.04 22.69
CA GLY A 432 -21.56 -1.93 22.20
C GLY A 432 -21.52 -2.09 20.67
N LYS A 433 -22.32 -1.34 19.90
CA LYS A 433 -22.21 -1.32 18.44
C LYS A 433 -20.99 -0.55 17.98
N ILE A 434 -20.10 -1.24 17.28
CA ILE A 434 -18.91 -0.66 16.65
C ILE A 434 -19.38 0.23 15.48
N CYS A 435 -18.86 1.47 15.39
CA CYS A 435 -19.22 2.43 14.35
C CYS A 435 -20.73 2.65 14.18
N PHE A 436 -21.49 2.63 15.29
CA PHE A 436 -22.95 2.76 15.32
C PHE A 436 -23.71 1.78 14.41
N ASP A 437 -23.07 0.70 13.95
CA ASP A 437 -23.58 -0.23 12.91
C ASP A 437 -23.87 0.45 11.54
N HIS A 438 -23.33 1.65 11.35
CA HIS A 438 -23.42 2.44 10.13
C HIS A 438 -22.08 2.54 9.39
N GLY A 439 -21.10 1.76 9.82
CA GLY A 439 -19.78 1.73 9.22
C GLY A 439 -19.00 0.46 9.54
N VAL A 440 -17.78 0.41 9.04
CA VAL A 440 -16.85 -0.70 9.22
C VAL A 440 -15.59 -0.18 9.91
N CYS A 441 -15.07 -0.92 10.89
CA CYS A 441 -13.82 -0.56 11.55
C CYS A 441 -12.62 -0.97 10.69
N SER A 442 -11.79 0.00 10.32
CA SER A 442 -10.55 -0.22 9.59
C SER A 442 -9.41 -0.70 10.49
N ASN A 443 -8.36 -1.22 9.88
CA ASN A 443 -7.10 -1.60 10.53
C ASN A 443 -6.40 -0.45 11.27
N GLU A 444 -6.71 0.80 10.94
CA GLU A 444 -6.20 1.98 11.67
C GLU A 444 -7.03 2.36 12.90
N GLY A 445 -8.06 1.59 13.26
CA GLY A 445 -8.97 1.93 14.35
C GLY A 445 -9.89 3.11 14.02
N LYS A 446 -10.14 3.36 12.74
CA LYS A 446 -11.06 4.41 12.25
C LYS A 446 -12.31 3.80 11.65
N CYS A 447 -13.47 4.42 11.90
CA CYS A 447 -14.72 4.02 11.28
C CYS A 447 -14.82 4.55 9.84
N ILE A 448 -15.08 3.64 8.90
CA ILE A 448 -15.41 3.96 7.51
C ILE A 448 -16.93 3.88 7.38
N CYS A 449 -17.57 5.03 7.25
CA CYS A 449 -19.04 5.14 7.26
C CYS A 449 -19.64 4.76 5.91
N ARG A 450 -20.87 4.23 5.94
CA ARG A 450 -21.72 4.06 4.74
C ARG A 450 -22.04 5.44 4.14
N ALA A 451 -22.40 5.48 2.86
CA ALA A 451 -22.56 6.72 2.08
C ALA A 451 -23.45 7.80 2.74
N GLU A 452 -24.49 7.38 3.47
CA GLU A 452 -25.46 8.27 4.13
C GLU A 452 -25.03 8.75 5.54
N TRP A 453 -23.85 8.36 6.00
CA TRP A 453 -23.39 8.58 7.37
C TRP A 453 -22.01 9.22 7.42
N THR A 454 -21.79 10.04 8.44
CA THR A 454 -20.55 10.78 8.67
C THR A 454 -20.21 10.88 10.16
N GLY A 455 -19.10 11.52 10.49
CA GLY A 455 -18.56 11.62 11.84
C GLY A 455 -17.56 10.51 12.16
N LYS A 456 -16.87 10.65 13.30
CA LYS A 456 -15.79 9.72 13.70
C LYS A 456 -16.27 8.32 14.05
N ASP A 457 -17.54 8.20 14.43
CA ASP A 457 -18.22 6.99 14.89
C ASP A 457 -19.41 6.61 14.00
N CYS A 458 -19.62 7.31 12.88
CA CYS A 458 -20.75 7.12 11.96
C CYS A 458 -22.14 7.36 12.59
N SER A 459 -22.22 8.23 13.60
CA SER A 459 -23.48 8.58 14.28
C SER A 459 -24.32 9.65 13.57
N VAL A 460 -23.73 10.40 12.63
CA VAL A 460 -24.38 11.56 11.98
C VAL A 460 -24.92 11.16 10.61
N TYR A 461 -26.23 11.33 10.38
CA TYR A 461 -26.84 11.13 9.06
C TYR A 461 -26.59 12.35 8.18
N ASP A 462 -25.93 12.14 7.04
CA ASP A 462 -25.53 13.16 6.07
C ASP A 462 -25.62 12.58 4.65
N PRO A 463 -26.81 12.54 4.05
CA PRO A 463 -27.03 11.89 2.77
C PRO A 463 -26.37 12.64 1.62
N ILE A 464 -25.82 11.90 0.65
CA ILE A 464 -25.24 12.52 -0.55
C ILE A 464 -26.37 13.25 -1.29
N PRO A 465 -26.27 14.57 -1.56
CA PRO A 465 -27.33 15.30 -2.22
C PRO A 465 -27.60 14.69 -3.60
N GLU A 466 -28.81 14.17 -3.82
CA GLU A 466 -29.23 13.78 -5.16
C GLU A 466 -29.13 15.02 -6.07
N PRO A 467 -28.48 14.92 -7.25
CA PRO A 467 -28.53 16.00 -8.21
C PRO A 467 -29.99 16.18 -8.61
N LYS A 468 -30.63 17.23 -8.10
CA LYS A 468 -31.94 17.64 -8.60
C LYS A 468 -31.78 17.82 -10.11
N PRO A 469 -32.60 17.16 -10.96
CA PRO A 469 -32.64 17.54 -12.35
C PRO A 469 -33.01 19.01 -12.37
N THR A 470 -32.06 19.86 -12.74
CA THR A 470 -32.36 21.23 -13.13
C THR A 470 -33.20 21.12 -14.41
N GLY A 471 -34.50 20.91 -14.22
CA GLY A 471 -35.49 21.39 -15.14
C GLY A 471 -35.26 22.89 -15.25
N GLU A 472 -35.10 23.34 -16.48
CA GLU A 472 -34.62 24.66 -16.89
C GLU A 472 -33.10 24.77 -16.96
N THR A 473 -32.61 24.58 -18.19
CA THR A 473 -31.47 25.32 -18.70
C THR A 473 -31.65 26.81 -18.39
N GLU A 474 -31.14 27.30 -17.25
CA GLU A 474 -30.65 28.67 -17.22
C GLU A 474 -29.53 28.70 -18.25
N ARG A 475 -29.88 29.15 -19.47
CA ARG A 475 -28.90 29.66 -20.41
C ARG A 475 -28.14 30.73 -19.65
N TYR A 476 -26.95 30.38 -19.17
CA TYR A 476 -25.92 31.36 -18.95
C TYR A 476 -25.74 32.03 -20.31
N LYS A 477 -26.39 33.19 -20.49
CA LYS A 477 -26.06 34.10 -21.57
C LYS A 477 -24.65 34.57 -21.27
N GLY A 478 -23.66 33.77 -21.69
CA GLY A 478 -22.36 34.31 -22.02
C GLY A 478 -22.57 35.53 -22.91
N PRO A 479 -21.72 36.56 -22.79
CA PRO A 479 -21.89 37.79 -23.55
C PRO A 479 -22.08 37.41 -25.02
N SER A 480 -23.25 37.74 -25.56
CA SER A 480 -23.64 37.43 -26.95
C SER A 480 -22.44 37.71 -27.86
N GLY A 481 -22.14 36.82 -28.81
CA GLY A 481 -21.08 37.04 -29.79
C GLY A 481 -21.20 38.42 -30.49
N THR A 482 -22.39 39.01 -30.50
CA THR A 482 -22.65 40.40 -30.90
C THR A 482 -21.89 41.43 -30.07
N ASN A 483 -21.76 41.27 -28.75
CA ASN A 483 -21.03 42.19 -27.87
C ASN A 483 -19.50 42.08 -28.04
N ILE A 484 -18.99 40.88 -28.36
CA ILE A 484 -17.57 40.65 -28.68
C ILE A 484 -17.23 41.28 -30.04
N ILE A 485 -18.13 41.16 -31.02
CA ILE A 485 -17.98 41.79 -32.34
C ILE A 485 -18.06 43.32 -32.22
N ILE A 486 -19.03 43.85 -31.46
CA ILE A 486 -19.17 45.30 -31.23
C ILE A 486 -17.93 45.85 -30.49
N GLY A 487 -17.43 45.15 -29.47
CA GLY A 487 -16.22 45.55 -28.75
C GLY A 487 -14.96 45.54 -29.64
N SER A 488 -14.85 44.54 -30.52
CA SER A 488 -13.71 44.42 -31.46
C SER A 488 -13.77 45.49 -32.57
N ILE A 489 -14.96 45.82 -33.07
CA ILE A 489 -15.15 46.90 -34.06
C ILE A 489 -14.92 48.26 -33.42
N ALA A 490 -15.46 48.50 -32.21
CA ALA A 490 -15.23 49.76 -31.48
C ALA A 490 -13.74 49.94 -31.13
N GLY A 491 -13.06 48.86 -30.73
CA GLY A 491 -11.62 48.87 -30.48
C GLY A 491 -10.80 49.14 -31.75
N ALA A 492 -11.13 48.50 -32.87
CA ALA A 492 -10.46 48.73 -34.15
C ALA A 492 -10.68 50.15 -34.70
N VAL A 493 -11.89 50.72 -34.54
CA VAL A 493 -12.19 52.10 -34.92
C VAL A 493 -11.46 53.09 -34.03
N LEU A 494 -11.35 52.84 -32.72
CA LEU A 494 -10.61 53.70 -31.80
C LEU A 494 -9.10 53.69 -32.12
N VAL A 495 -8.53 52.51 -32.40
CA VAL A 495 -7.12 52.38 -32.80
C VAL A 495 -6.89 53.06 -34.16
N ALA A 496 -7.78 52.89 -35.14
CA ALA A 496 -7.69 53.58 -36.42
C ALA A 496 -7.81 55.12 -36.27
N ALA A 497 -8.68 55.61 -35.39
CA ALA A 497 -8.81 57.04 -35.09
C ALA A 497 -7.56 57.62 -34.40
N ILE A 498 -6.91 56.86 -33.52
CA ILE A 498 -5.64 57.27 -32.89
C ILE A 498 -4.49 57.25 -33.91
N VAL A 499 -4.43 56.24 -34.78
CA VAL A 499 -3.39 56.14 -35.82
C VAL A 499 -3.56 57.22 -36.89
N LEU A 500 -4.78 57.53 -37.31
CA LEU A 500 -5.06 58.58 -38.30
C LEU A 500 -5.04 59.99 -37.69
N GLY A 501 -5.45 60.15 -36.43
CA GLY A 501 -5.36 61.40 -35.69
C GLY A 501 -3.93 61.78 -35.29
N GLY A 502 -3.06 60.78 -35.06
CA GLY A 502 -1.65 60.96 -34.75
C GLY A 502 -0.79 61.43 -35.93
N THR A 503 -1.26 61.28 -37.17
CA THR A 503 -0.54 61.76 -38.37
C THR A 503 -0.92 63.19 -38.79
N GLY A 504 -1.83 63.85 -38.06
CA GLY A 504 -2.36 65.17 -38.43
C GLY A 504 -1.63 66.39 -37.88
N TRP A 505 -0.63 66.23 -37.01
CA TRP A 505 0.10 67.36 -36.41
C TRP A 505 1.54 67.37 -36.89
N GLY A 506 1.74 67.90 -38.10
CA GLY A 506 3.07 68.02 -38.67
C GLY A 506 3.13 68.64 -40.05
N PHE A 507 2.29 69.63 -40.40
CA PHE A 507 2.54 70.55 -41.52
C PHE A 507 1.70 71.84 -41.40
N LYS A 508 2.14 72.78 -40.56
CA LYS A 508 2.50 74.17 -40.93
C LYS A 508 2.89 74.97 -39.70
#